data_AF-A0A838U4V5-F1
#
_entry.id   AF-A0A838U4V5-F1
#
_cell.length_a   1.000
_cell.length_b   1.000
_cell.length_c   1.000
_cell.angle_alpha   90.00
_cell.angle_beta   90.00
_cell.angle_gamma   90.00
#
_symmetry.space_group_name_H-M   'P 1'
#
loop_
_entity.id
_entity.type
_entity.pdbx_description
1 polymer ?
#
loop_
_entity_poly.entity_id
_entity_poly.type
_entity_poly.pdbx_seq_one_letter_code
_entity_poly.pdbx_strand_id
1 'polypeptide(L)'
;MAEHGTHDMHEQHEHEHMTIPKYLLIFGILFIGTIVTYLVALTDLEWIFPGANTLVALAIAFFKMTCVMLFFMHVYWSPKLVKLSAIASFFWLAIMFAYTMQDYLTRGTGVFGQ
;
A
#
# COMPACT_ATOMS: atom_id res chain seq x y z
N MET A 1 -64.12 6.52 -0.80
CA MET A 1 -63.48 6.19 0.49
C MET A 1 -62.84 4.82 0.36
N ALA A 2 -61.53 4.80 0.08
CA ALA A 2 -60.62 3.70 0.37
C ALA A 2 -59.21 4.28 0.28
N GLU A 3 -58.66 4.62 1.44
CA GLU A 3 -57.29 5.11 1.62
C GLU A 3 -56.33 3.94 1.47
N HIS A 4 -55.67 3.82 0.32
CA HIS A 4 -54.52 2.93 0.18
C HIS A 4 -53.25 3.78 0.21
N GLY A 5 -52.93 4.27 1.41
CA GLY A 5 -51.61 4.78 1.74
C GLY A 5 -50.68 3.59 1.86
N THR A 6 -50.05 3.20 0.75
CA THR A 6 -48.88 2.32 0.77
C THR A 6 -47.78 3.04 1.52
N HIS A 7 -47.51 2.55 2.72
CA HIS A 7 -46.36 2.91 3.53
C HIS A 7 -45.09 2.81 2.69
N ASP A 8 -44.53 3.95 2.32
CA ASP A 8 -43.14 4.09 1.92
C ASP A 8 -42.29 3.69 3.13
N MET A 9 -41.90 2.41 3.15
CA MET A 9 -40.93 1.86 4.08
C MET A 9 -39.61 2.58 3.80
N HIS A 10 -39.37 3.66 4.54
CA HIS A 10 -38.06 4.27 4.67
C HIS A 10 -37.06 3.15 5.00
N GLU A 11 -36.29 2.73 4.00
CA GLU A 11 -35.14 1.86 4.19
C GLU A 11 -34.19 2.59 5.14
N GLN A 12 -34.26 2.22 6.41
CA GLN A 12 -33.27 2.61 7.40
C GLN A 12 -31.97 1.97 6.95
N HIS A 13 -31.15 2.75 6.24
CA HIS A 13 -29.73 2.48 6.10
C HIS A 13 -29.15 2.41 7.53
N GLU A 14 -29.10 1.20 8.08
CA GLU A 14 -28.34 0.92 9.29
C GLU A 14 -26.90 1.32 9.01
N HIS A 15 -26.52 2.48 9.54
CA HIS A 15 -25.13 2.91 9.60
C HIS A 15 -24.39 1.90 10.48
N GLU A 16 -23.81 0.89 9.84
CA GLU A 16 -22.94 -0.09 10.46
C GLU A 16 -21.73 0.66 11.04
N HIS A 17 -21.84 1.05 12.32
CA HIS A 17 -20.82 1.77 13.04
C HIS A 17 -19.62 0.84 13.25
N MET A 18 -18.71 0.86 12.27
CA MET A 18 -17.44 0.13 12.33
C MET A 18 -16.73 0.48 13.64
N THR A 19 -16.53 -0.56 14.44
CA THR A 19 -16.02 -0.49 15.80
C THR A 19 -14.62 0.15 15.86
N ILE A 20 -14.52 1.30 16.54
CA ILE A 20 -13.30 2.07 16.84
C ILE A 20 -12.08 1.22 17.29
N PRO A 21 -12.20 0.13 18.08
CA PRO A 21 -11.02 -0.62 18.53
C PRO A 21 -10.17 -1.21 17.40
N LYS A 22 -10.76 -1.55 16.24
CA LYS A 22 -9.97 -2.08 15.11
C LYS A 22 -9.03 -0.99 14.58
N TYR A 23 -9.54 0.21 14.34
CA TYR A 23 -8.73 1.32 13.84
C TYR A 23 -7.52 1.65 14.73
N LEU A 24 -7.69 1.59 16.06
CA LEU A 24 -6.60 1.83 17.01
C LEU A 24 -5.51 0.73 16.96
N LEU A 25 -5.90 -0.52 16.78
CA LEU A 25 -4.96 -1.63 16.65
C LEU A 25 -4.12 -1.51 15.36
N ILE A 26 -4.79 -1.21 14.23
CA ILE A 26 -4.09 -0.99 12.95
C ILE A 26 -3.19 0.26 13.06
N PHE A 27 -3.66 1.35 13.69
CA PHE A 27 -2.87 2.55 13.93
C PHE A 27 -1.58 2.25 14.73
N GLY A 28 -1.67 1.42 15.77
CA GLY A 28 -0.49 0.98 16.54
C GLY A 28 0.55 0.25 15.70
N ILE A 29 0.12 -0.67 14.83
CA ILE A 29 1.02 -1.38 13.89
C ILE A 29 1.75 -0.39 12.96
N LEU A 30 1.05 0.59 12.41
CA LEU A 30 1.65 1.60 11.53
C LEU A 30 2.60 2.54 12.27
N PHE A 31 2.26 2.91 13.51
CA PHE A 31 3.10 3.74 14.36
C PHE A 31 4.43 3.03 14.65
N ILE A 32 4.37 1.74 15.02
CA ILE A 32 5.56 0.90 15.19
C ILE A 32 6.38 0.84 13.90
N GLY A 33 5.75 0.60 12.74
CA GLY A 33 6.45 0.58 11.45
C GLY A 33 7.16 1.91 11.12
N THR A 34 6.59 3.04 11.54
CA THR A 34 7.19 4.36 11.36
C THR A 34 8.38 4.56 12.29
N ILE A 35 8.27 4.16 13.56
CA ILE A 35 9.39 4.19 14.51
C ILE A 35 10.54 3.33 14.00
N VAL A 36 10.26 2.11 13.52
CA VAL A 36 11.29 1.20 12.99
C VAL A 36 12.03 1.85 11.80
N THR A 37 11.29 2.49 10.89
CA THR A 37 11.91 3.19 9.74
C THR A 37 12.78 4.35 10.21
N TYR A 38 12.30 5.14 11.17
CA TYR A 38 13.06 6.24 11.74
C TYR A 38 14.36 5.77 12.41
N LEU A 39 14.30 4.72 13.22
CA LEU A 39 15.49 4.16 13.88
C LEU A 39 16.50 3.63 12.88
N VAL A 40 16.05 2.92 11.84
CA VAL A 40 16.94 2.40 10.79
C VAL A 40 17.60 3.55 10.02
N ALA A 41 16.86 4.63 9.75
CA ALA A 41 17.41 5.81 9.07
C ALA A 41 18.47 6.56 9.88
N LEU A 42 18.48 6.41 11.22
CA LEU A 42 19.51 6.98 12.09
C LEU A 42 20.78 6.12 12.19
N THR A 43 20.70 4.85 11.79
CA THR A 43 21.84 3.94 11.77
C THR A 43 22.44 3.88 10.37
N ASP A 44 23.74 4.20 10.26
CA ASP A 44 24.45 4.00 9.01
C ASP A 44 24.81 2.52 8.84
N LEU A 45 24.14 1.86 7.89
CA LEU A 45 24.41 0.47 7.50
C LEU A 45 25.54 0.34 6.47
N GLU A 46 26.31 1.41 6.25
CA GLU A 46 27.37 1.49 5.23
C GLU A 46 28.54 0.52 5.49
N TRP A 47 28.61 -0.07 6.69
CA TRP A 47 29.65 -1.04 7.04
C TRP A 47 29.54 -2.38 6.28
N ILE A 48 28.37 -2.73 5.73
CA ILE A 48 28.16 -4.03 5.06
C ILE A 48 28.41 -3.99 3.53
N PHE A 49 27.97 -2.92 2.85
CA PHE A 49 28.11 -2.73 1.40
C PHE A 49 27.77 -1.26 1.02
N PRO A 50 28.41 -0.65 0.01
CA PRO A 50 28.04 0.67 -0.48
C PRO A 50 26.60 0.67 -1.01
N GLY A 51 25.71 1.47 -0.38
CA GLY A 51 24.29 1.58 -0.73
C GLY A 51 23.34 0.65 0.05
N ALA A 52 23.84 -0.08 1.06
CA ALA A 52 23.01 -0.94 1.90
C ALA A 52 21.89 -0.17 2.63
N ASN A 53 22.14 1.08 3.02
CA ASN A 53 21.12 1.92 3.69
C ASN A 53 19.87 2.09 2.81
N THR A 54 20.05 2.40 1.52
CA THR A 54 18.94 2.56 0.56
C THR A 54 18.17 1.26 0.36
N LEU A 55 18.88 0.12 0.22
CA LEU A 55 18.22 -1.18 0.02
C LEU A 55 17.37 -1.58 1.22
N VAL A 56 17.90 -1.39 2.44
CA VAL A 56 17.20 -1.70 3.68
C VAL A 56 16.01 -0.75 3.88
N ALA A 57 16.19 0.55 3.63
CA ALA A 57 15.10 1.52 3.66
C ALA A 57 13.97 1.15 2.68
N LEU A 58 14.32 0.73 1.46
CA LEU A 58 13.35 0.28 0.47
C LEU A 58 12.60 -0.98 0.92
N ALA A 59 13.31 -1.96 1.50
CA ALA A 59 12.70 -3.20 2.00
C ALA A 59 11.69 -2.90 3.13
N ILE A 60 12.05 -2.03 4.07
CA ILE A 60 11.15 -1.60 5.15
C ILE A 60 9.96 -0.84 4.58
N ALA A 61 10.18 0.03 3.60
CA ALA A 61 9.11 0.77 2.93
C ALA A 61 8.11 -0.18 2.24
N PHE A 62 8.59 -1.21 1.54
CA PHE A 62 7.72 -2.24 0.95
C PHE A 62 6.92 -3.00 2.00
N PHE A 63 7.57 -3.44 3.08
CA PHE A 63 6.89 -4.14 4.17
C PHE A 63 5.78 -3.28 4.78
N LYS A 64 6.08 -2.00 5.07
CA LYS A 64 5.10 -1.03 5.58
C LYS A 64 3.95 -0.83 4.58
N MET A 65 4.25 -0.64 3.30
CA MET A 65 3.24 -0.51 2.23
C MET A 65 2.29 -1.71 2.20
N THR A 66 2.81 -2.93 2.31
CA THR A 66 1.98 -4.15 2.35
C THR A 66 1.08 -4.18 3.57
N CYS A 67 1.57 -3.84 4.76
CA CYS A 67 0.74 -3.73 5.97
C CYS A 67 -0.38 -2.70 5.80
N VAL A 68 -0.06 -1.51 5.26
CA VAL A 68 -1.07 -0.46 4.99
C VAL A 68 -2.13 -0.97 4.02
N MET A 69 -1.74 -1.63 2.92
CA MET A 69 -2.68 -2.11 1.92
C MET A 69 -3.59 -3.22 2.46
N LEU A 70 -3.05 -4.16 3.22
CA LEU A 70 -3.85 -5.26 3.78
C LEU A 70 -4.86 -4.78 4.83
N PHE A 71 -4.43 -3.88 5.72
CA PHE A 71 -5.20 -3.48 6.90
C PHE A 71 -5.98 -2.17 6.72
N PHE A 72 -5.34 -1.09 6.27
CA PHE A 72 -5.97 0.24 6.16
C PHE A 72 -6.90 0.34 4.95
N MET A 73 -6.50 -0.24 3.81
CA MET A 73 -7.37 -0.29 2.63
C MET A 73 -8.41 -1.42 2.71
N HIS A 74 -8.52 -2.11 3.85
CA HIS A 74 -9.42 -3.24 4.07
C HIS A 74 -9.39 -4.31 2.97
N VAL A 75 -8.27 -4.44 2.23
CA VAL A 75 -8.17 -5.38 1.10
C VAL A 75 -8.35 -6.82 1.58
N TYR A 76 -7.91 -7.14 2.81
CA TYR A 76 -8.08 -8.47 3.38
C TYR A 76 -9.56 -8.87 3.57
N TRP A 77 -10.43 -7.93 3.97
CA TRP A 77 -11.87 -8.16 4.17
C TRP A 77 -12.71 -7.86 2.94
N SER A 78 -12.10 -7.24 1.93
CA SER A 78 -12.78 -6.88 0.69
C SER A 78 -13.15 -8.10 -0.15
N PRO A 79 -14.19 -7.98 -0.99
CA PRO A 79 -14.59 -9.03 -1.94
C PRO A 79 -13.45 -9.39 -2.91
N LYS A 80 -13.50 -10.61 -3.47
CA LYS A 80 -12.43 -11.18 -4.30
C LYS A 80 -12.05 -10.32 -5.52
N LEU A 81 -12.99 -9.52 -6.04
CA LEU A 81 -12.76 -8.58 -7.15
C LEU A 81 -11.72 -7.50 -6.79
N VAL A 82 -11.80 -6.94 -5.58
CA VAL A 82 -10.86 -5.90 -5.10
C VAL A 82 -9.46 -6.48 -4.96
N LYS A 83 -9.34 -7.69 -4.40
CA LYS A 83 -8.06 -8.40 -4.26
C LYS A 83 -7.41 -8.67 -5.61
N LEU A 84 -8.19 -9.08 -6.62
CA LEU A 84 -7.69 -9.35 -7.95
C LEU A 84 -7.20 -8.08 -8.65
N SER A 85 -7.96 -6.97 -8.53
CA SER A 85 -7.56 -5.67 -9.07
C SER A 85 -6.26 -5.15 -8.43
N ALA A 86 -6.11 -5.28 -7.11
CA ALA A 86 -4.88 -4.92 -6.41
C ALA A 86 -3.66 -5.68 -6.95
N ILE A 87 -3.78 -7.01 -7.12
CA ILE A 87 -2.70 -7.83 -7.69
C ILE A 87 -2.41 -7.42 -9.15
N ALA A 88 -3.46 -7.19 -9.96
CA ALA A 88 -3.30 -6.75 -11.34
C ALA A 88 -2.56 -5.41 -11.46
N SER A 89 -2.83 -4.47 -10.54
CA SER A 89 -2.12 -3.17 -10.51
C SER A 89 -0.64 -3.32 -10.17
N PHE A 90 -0.28 -4.18 -9.22
CA PHE A 90 1.11 -4.47 -8.88
C PHE A 90 1.84 -5.21 -10.00
N PHE A 91 1.17 -6.16 -10.65
CA PHE A 91 1.70 -6.85 -11.81
C PHE A 91 1.96 -5.87 -12.97
N TRP A 92 1.01 -4.98 -13.25
CA TRP A 92 1.17 -3.94 -14.25
C TRP A 92 2.33 -2.97 -13.93
N LEU A 93 2.43 -2.52 -12.67
CA LEU A 93 3.52 -1.66 -12.21
C LEU A 93 4.88 -2.35 -12.35
N ALA A 94 4.97 -3.64 -12.02
CA ALA A 94 6.20 -4.41 -12.17
C ALA A 94 6.68 -4.47 -13.62
N ILE A 95 5.75 -4.63 -14.58
CA ILE A 95 6.07 -4.59 -16.02
C ILE A 95 6.61 -3.22 -16.44
N MET A 96 5.95 -2.14 -16.04
CA MET A 96 6.40 -0.78 -16.32
C MET A 96 7.79 -0.51 -15.75
N PHE A 97 8.05 -0.96 -14.52
CA PHE A 97 9.35 -0.80 -13.88
C PHE A 97 10.45 -1.61 -14.59
N ALA A 98 10.15 -2.84 -14.99
CA ALA A 98 11.06 -3.68 -15.76
C ALA A 98 11.43 -3.05 -17.11
N TYR A 99 10.45 -2.52 -17.85
CA TYR A 99 10.71 -1.82 -19.10
C TYR A 99 11.51 -0.53 -18.91
N THR A 100 11.20 0.23 -17.86
CA THR A 100 11.95 1.45 -17.52
C THR A 100 13.42 1.11 -17.24
N MET A 101 13.68 0.11 -16.40
CA MET A 101 15.05 -0.33 -16.11
C MET A 101 15.77 -0.84 -17.37
N GLN A 102 15.09 -1.58 -18.25
CA GLN A 102 15.66 -2.01 -19.53
C GLN A 102 16.03 -0.82 -20.41
N ASP A 103 15.20 0.22 -20.47
CA ASP A 103 15.51 1.45 -21.21
C ASP A 103 16.75 2.14 -20.63
N TYR A 104 16.83 2.32 -19.31
CA TYR A 104 18.01 2.89 -18.65
C TYR A 104 19.29 2.07 -18.86
N LEU A 105 19.21 0.75 -18.82
CA LEU A 105 20.36 -0.13 -19.02
C LEU A 105 20.80 -0.18 -20.49
N THR A 106 19.86 -0.08 -21.42
CA THR A 106 20.14 -0.09 -22.88
C THR A 106 20.58 1.28 -23.39
N ARG A 107 20.29 2.35 -22.65
CA ARG A 107 20.92 3.67 -22.83
C ARG A 107 22.41 3.56 -22.49
N GLY A 108 23.17 2.98 -23.42
CA GLY A 108 24.61 3.11 -23.48
C GLY A 108 24.97 4.59 -23.49
N THR A 109 26.08 4.93 -22.83
CA THR A 109 26.71 6.26 -22.84
C THR A 109 26.87 6.78 -24.27
N GLY A 110 25.83 7.40 -24.79
CA GLY A 110 25.80 7.98 -26.12
C GLY A 110 26.57 9.28 -26.09
N VAL A 111 27.79 9.25 -26.63
CA VAL A 111 28.38 10.34 -27.41
C VAL A 111 28.29 11.72 -26.73
N PHE A 112 28.92 11.87 -25.56
CA PHE A 112 29.30 13.19 -25.02
C PHE A 112 30.80 13.26 -24.69
N GLY A 113 31.61 12.45 -25.37
CA GLY A 113 33.04 12.41 -25.15
C GLY A 113 33.79 11.74 -26.29
N GLN A 114 33.56 12.21 -27.53
CA GLN A 114 34.51 12.45 -28.63
C GLN A 114 33.81 13.28 -29.70
#